data_AF-T1DBP3-F1
#
_entry.id   AF-T1DBP3-F1
#
_cell.length_a   1.000
_cell.length_b   1.000
_cell.length_c   1.000
_cell.angle_alpha   90.00
_cell.angle_beta   90.00
_cell.angle_gamma   90.00
#
_symmetry.space_group_name_H-M   'P 1'
#
loop_
_entity.id
_entity.type
_entity.pdbx_description
1 polymer ?
#
loop_
_entity_poly.entity_id
_entity_poly.type
_entity_poly.pdbx_seq_one_letter_code
_entity_poly.pdbx_strand_id
1 'polypeptide(L)'
;GRKIVNLIKRTAAQQKLRSVANLDKQSERLLSIGAIWKSAMTTLRGSSTKKNANPMTTLPFFLVLGPSGSGKTTLMANSNVPIRFRNQSGQNNLPPTETIEFFFEDKAIVLDTSGRYVNLEQTPDINQEWDLIAKLLMKSRQREPLSGVVVTISLEDLWMTDRSLLTQLSQNIRQRIDSLMRTTNIRFPVYVMVTKLDLLAG
;
A
#
# COMPACT_ATOMS: atom_id res chain seq x y z
N GLY A 1 18.40 -17.66 -42.88
CA GLY A 1 17.60 -18.77 -42.33
C GLY A 1 17.91 -19.07 -40.86
N ARG A 2 18.94 -19.88 -40.56
CA ARG A 2 19.19 -20.44 -39.21
C ARG A 2 19.42 -19.43 -38.08
N LYS A 3 20.12 -18.31 -38.33
CA LYS A 3 20.36 -17.27 -37.29
C LYS A 3 19.07 -16.61 -36.79
N ILE A 4 18.13 -16.32 -37.70
CA ILE A 4 16.83 -15.70 -37.36
C ILE A 4 15.95 -16.67 -36.56
N VAL A 5 15.90 -17.95 -36.97
CA VAL A 5 15.14 -18.99 -36.25
C VAL A 5 15.68 -19.21 -34.83
N ASN A 6 17.00 -19.18 -34.65
CA ASN A 6 17.62 -19.31 -33.32
C ASN A 6 17.37 -18.07 -32.43
N LEU A 7 17.31 -16.87 -33.01
CA LEU A 7 16.96 -15.65 -32.29
C LEU A 7 15.52 -15.71 -31.77
N ILE A 8 14.56 -16.08 -32.64
CA ILE A 8 13.13 -16.22 -32.27
C ILE A 8 12.94 -17.27 -31.16
N LYS A 9 13.62 -18.43 -31.25
CA LYS A 9 13.57 -19.46 -30.20
C LYS A 9 14.13 -18.97 -28.86
N ARG A 10 15.22 -18.18 -28.87
CA ARG A 10 15.79 -17.57 -27.65
C ARG A 10 14.86 -16.53 -27.04
N THR A 11 14.23 -15.67 -27.85
CA THR A 11 13.27 -14.67 -27.38
C THR A 11 12.02 -15.34 -26.77
N ALA A 12 11.48 -16.37 -27.41
CA ALA A 12 10.34 -17.12 -26.87
C ALA A 12 10.67 -17.84 -25.55
N ALA A 13 11.87 -18.43 -25.43
CA ALA A 13 12.33 -19.04 -24.19
C ALA A 13 12.50 -17.99 -23.08
N GLN A 14 13.13 -16.85 -23.36
CA GLN A 14 13.28 -15.74 -22.41
C GLN A 14 11.93 -15.16 -21.98
N GLN A 15 10.96 -15.05 -22.89
CA GLN A 15 9.62 -14.58 -22.58
C GLN A 15 8.88 -15.56 -21.66
N LYS A 16 9.02 -16.87 -21.91
CA LYS A 16 8.46 -17.92 -21.05
C LYS A 16 9.10 -17.95 -19.65
N LEU A 17 10.42 -17.79 -19.56
CA LEU A 17 11.13 -17.67 -18.27
C LEU A 17 10.67 -16.43 -17.49
N ARG A 18 10.54 -15.27 -18.16
CA ARG A 18 10.03 -14.04 -17.54
C ARG A 18 8.59 -14.18 -17.05
N SER A 19 7.72 -14.85 -17.82
CA SER A 19 6.32 -15.05 -17.41
C SER A 19 6.21 -15.96 -16.18
N VAL A 20 7.01 -17.03 -16.11
CA VAL A 20 7.06 -17.92 -14.93
C VAL A 20 7.56 -17.14 -13.71
N ALA A 21 8.68 -16.43 -13.84
CA ALA A 21 9.22 -15.62 -12.74
C ALA A 21 8.24 -14.54 -12.23
N ASN A 22 7.46 -13.92 -13.13
CA ASN A 22 6.44 -12.95 -12.74
C ASN A 22 5.27 -13.59 -11.98
N LEU A 23 4.83 -14.79 -12.40
CA LEU A 23 3.78 -15.55 -11.70
C LEU A 23 4.23 -15.99 -10.30
N ASP A 24 5.48 -16.44 -10.17
CA ASP A 24 6.06 -16.80 -8.89
C ASP A 24 6.09 -15.58 -7.95
N LYS A 25 6.62 -14.45 -8.44
CA LYS A 25 6.67 -13.21 -7.66
C LYS A 25 5.28 -12.68 -7.28
N GLN A 26 4.30 -12.78 -8.18
CA GLN A 26 2.92 -12.41 -7.87
C GLN A 26 2.35 -13.31 -6.75
N SER A 27 2.56 -14.62 -6.85
CA SER A 27 2.08 -15.59 -5.86
C SER A 27 2.69 -15.33 -4.49
N GLU A 28 4.00 -15.08 -4.44
CA GLU A 28 4.72 -14.69 -3.23
C GLU A 28 4.11 -13.44 -2.57
N ARG A 29 3.74 -12.43 -3.35
CA ARG A 29 3.15 -11.19 -2.82
C ARG A 29 1.73 -11.37 -2.31
N LEU A 30 0.90 -12.17 -2.98
CA LEU A 30 -0.42 -12.50 -2.47
C LEU A 30 -0.33 -13.27 -1.14
N LEU A 31 0.61 -14.21 -1.05
CA LEU A 31 0.89 -14.95 0.19
C LEU A 31 1.43 -14.01 1.29
N SER A 32 2.32 -13.08 0.94
CA SER A 32 2.89 -12.14 1.90
C SER A 32 1.83 -11.19 2.47
N ILE A 33 0.94 -10.65 1.63
CA ILE A 33 -0.22 -9.84 2.07
C ILE A 33 -1.05 -10.63 3.07
N GLY A 34 -1.42 -11.88 2.74
CA GLY A 34 -2.20 -12.73 3.63
C GLY A 34 -1.49 -13.04 4.96
N ALA A 35 -0.19 -13.31 4.92
CA ALA A 35 0.62 -13.61 6.11
C ALA A 35 0.78 -12.39 7.03
N ILE A 36 1.12 -11.23 6.47
CA ILE A 36 1.22 -9.95 7.18
C ILE A 36 -0.12 -9.62 7.83
N TRP A 37 -1.22 -9.74 7.07
CA TRP A 37 -2.56 -9.49 7.57
C TRP A 37 -2.93 -10.40 8.74
N LYS A 38 -2.70 -11.71 8.59
CA LYS A 38 -2.98 -12.69 9.65
C LYS A 38 -2.18 -12.37 10.91
N SER A 39 -0.89 -12.07 10.77
CA SER A 39 -0.01 -11.69 11.89
C SER A 39 -0.50 -10.43 12.60
N ALA A 40 -0.87 -9.41 11.83
CA ALA A 40 -1.42 -8.16 12.34
C ALA A 40 -2.71 -8.38 13.14
N MET A 41 -3.66 -9.15 12.59
CA MET A 41 -4.93 -9.44 13.26
C MET A 41 -4.75 -10.28 14.53
N THR A 42 -3.83 -11.25 14.53
CA THR A 42 -3.50 -12.03 15.73
C THR A 42 -2.94 -11.12 16.84
N THR A 43 -2.04 -10.21 16.48
CA THR A 43 -1.45 -9.24 17.41
C THR A 43 -2.52 -8.33 18.03
N LEU A 44 -3.39 -7.74 17.20
CA LEU A 44 -4.48 -6.88 17.67
C LEU A 44 -5.44 -7.62 18.62
N ARG A 45 -5.82 -8.85 18.29
CA ARG A 45 -6.71 -9.65 19.14
C ARG A 45 -6.04 -10.05 20.46
N GLY A 46 -4.75 -10.37 20.44
CA GLY A 46 -3.97 -10.73 21.63
C GLY A 46 -3.71 -9.56 22.58
N SER A 47 -3.75 -8.32 22.08
CA SER A 47 -3.56 -7.11 22.89
C SER A 47 -4.78 -6.71 23.72
N SER A 48 -5.94 -7.36 23.52
CA SER A 48 -7.14 -7.12 24.33
C SER A 48 -6.98 -7.74 25.72
N THR A 49 -7.21 -6.96 26.78
CA THR A 49 -7.24 -7.43 28.17
C THR A 49 -8.63 -7.23 28.77
N LYS A 50 -8.95 -7.86 29.91
CA LYS A 50 -10.25 -7.70 30.59
C LYS A 50 -10.62 -6.23 30.90
N LYS A 51 -9.63 -5.31 30.93
CA LYS A 51 -9.82 -3.87 31.18
C LYS A 51 -9.84 -3.02 29.90
N ASN A 52 -9.27 -3.50 28.79
CA ASN A 52 -9.16 -2.75 27.54
C ASN A 52 -9.93 -3.45 26.42
N ALA A 53 -10.90 -2.72 25.84
CA ALA A 53 -11.66 -3.18 24.69
C ALA A 53 -10.75 -3.52 23.51
N ASN A 54 -11.16 -4.49 22.69
CA ASN A 54 -10.36 -5.01 21.59
C ASN A 54 -10.00 -3.87 20.60
N PRO A 55 -8.71 -3.53 20.39
CA PRO A 55 -8.29 -2.45 19.49
C PRO A 55 -8.81 -2.61 18.06
N MET A 56 -9.05 -3.85 17.62
CA MET A 56 -9.67 -4.16 16.32
C MET A 56 -11.10 -3.63 16.19
N THR A 57 -11.77 -3.30 17.29
CA THR A 57 -13.14 -2.76 17.32
C THR A 57 -13.21 -1.31 17.77
N THR A 58 -12.22 -0.83 18.52
CA THR A 58 -12.27 0.50 19.15
C THR A 58 -11.39 1.54 18.49
N LEU A 59 -10.28 1.15 17.86
CA LEU A 59 -9.38 2.09 17.21
C LEU A 59 -9.82 2.35 15.76
N PRO A 60 -9.72 3.58 15.26
CA PRO A 60 -9.96 3.89 13.85
C PRO A 60 -8.86 3.28 12.97
N PHE A 61 -9.25 2.82 11.77
CA PHE A 61 -8.32 2.30 10.78
C PHE A 61 -8.10 3.34 9.68
N PHE A 62 -6.84 3.70 9.41
CA PHE A 62 -6.49 4.56 8.29
C PHE A 62 -5.64 3.80 7.29
N LEU A 63 -5.87 4.02 6.01
CA LEU A 63 -5.00 3.54 4.94
C LEU A 63 -4.24 4.72 4.36
N VAL A 64 -2.92 4.58 4.23
CA VAL A 64 -2.06 5.59 3.60
C VAL A 64 -1.73 5.16 2.18
N LEU A 65 -2.00 6.04 1.22
CA LEU A 65 -1.88 5.81 -0.22
C LEU A 65 -1.05 6.92 -0.86
N GLY A 66 -0.30 6.63 -1.93
CA GLY A 66 0.48 7.65 -2.64
C GLY A 66 1.71 7.08 -3.36
N PRO A 67 2.33 7.86 -4.28
CA PRO A 67 3.48 7.40 -5.08
C PRO A 67 4.64 6.84 -4.27
N SER A 68 5.47 6.00 -4.88
CA SER A 68 6.73 5.58 -4.25
C SER A 68 7.59 6.81 -3.95
N GLY A 69 8.12 6.90 -2.73
CA GLY A 69 8.91 8.06 -2.33
C GLY A 69 8.11 9.32 -1.96
N SER A 70 6.76 9.29 -1.96
CA SER A 70 5.90 10.42 -1.53
C SER A 70 5.94 10.70 -0.01
N GLY A 71 6.83 10.04 0.73
CA GLY A 71 6.97 10.23 2.17
C GLY A 71 5.95 9.49 3.04
N LYS A 72 5.20 8.49 2.55
CA LYS A 72 4.25 7.69 3.34
C LYS A 72 4.86 7.14 4.64
N THR A 73 5.89 6.32 4.52
CA THR A 73 6.53 5.67 5.66
C THR A 73 7.25 6.69 6.56
N THR A 74 7.80 7.77 5.99
CA THR A 74 8.45 8.86 6.74
C THR A 74 7.45 9.71 7.51
N LEU A 75 6.27 9.97 6.94
CA LEU A 75 5.15 10.61 7.62
C LEU A 75 4.72 9.77 8.82
N MET A 76 4.58 8.45 8.62
CA MET A 76 4.27 7.53 9.72
C MET A 76 5.38 7.51 10.77
N ALA A 77 6.64 7.53 10.35
CA ALA A 77 7.81 7.53 11.23
C ALA A 77 7.90 8.75 12.14
N ASN A 78 7.53 9.93 11.63
CA ASN A 78 7.72 11.22 12.30
C ASN A 78 6.41 11.80 12.83
N SER A 79 5.29 11.11 12.63
CA SER A 79 4.06 11.45 13.35
C SER A 79 4.27 11.14 14.84
N ASN A 80 3.79 11.99 15.75
CA ASN A 80 3.78 11.76 17.21
C ASN A 80 2.81 10.64 17.62
N VAL A 81 2.80 9.57 16.83
CA VAL A 81 2.03 8.36 16.96
C VAL A 81 3.11 7.26 17.14
N PRO A 82 3.34 6.76 18.38
CA PRO A 82 4.47 5.92 18.73
C PRO A 82 4.46 4.46 18.19
N ILE A 83 4.94 4.31 16.95
CA ILE A 83 5.84 3.28 16.38
C ILE A 83 5.41 1.77 16.32
N ARG A 84 5.15 1.34 15.06
CA ARG A 84 5.59 0.15 14.24
C ARG A 84 5.34 -1.30 14.69
N PHE A 85 4.72 -2.08 13.79
CA PHE A 85 4.97 -3.53 13.68
C PHE A 85 6.13 -3.82 12.72
N ARG A 86 7.37 -3.68 13.21
CA ARG A 86 8.54 -4.39 12.69
C ARG A 86 9.61 -4.36 13.79
N ASN A 87 10.01 -5.52 14.31
CA ASN A 87 11.16 -5.67 15.21
C ASN A 87 12.46 -5.34 14.43
N GLN A 88 12.71 -4.07 14.12
CA GLN A 88 14.00 -3.60 13.64
C GLN A 88 14.35 -2.31 14.36
N SER A 89 15.17 -2.49 15.39
CA SER A 89 15.93 -1.49 16.11
C SER A 89 16.58 -0.45 15.19
N GLY A 90 16.23 0.82 15.36
CA GLY A 90 17.18 1.94 15.20
C GLY A 90 17.72 2.26 13.80
N GLN A 91 17.13 1.77 12.71
CA GLN A 91 17.56 2.19 11.36
C GLN A 91 16.67 3.30 10.81
N ASN A 92 17.27 4.47 10.57
CA ASN A 92 16.63 5.64 9.95
C ASN A 92 16.23 5.42 8.48
N ASN A 93 16.60 4.28 7.88
CA ASN A 93 16.19 3.87 6.54
C ASN A 93 15.39 2.57 6.62
N LEU A 94 14.06 2.69 6.63
CA LEU A 94 13.23 1.50 6.44
C LEU A 94 13.28 1.08 4.97
N PRO A 95 13.34 -0.22 4.69
CA PRO A 95 13.24 -0.70 3.32
C PRO A 95 11.89 -0.25 2.73
N PRO A 96 11.80 -0.04 1.41
CA PRO A 96 10.54 0.32 0.76
C PRO A 96 9.46 -0.73 1.06
N THR A 97 8.25 -0.26 1.36
CA THR A 97 7.07 -1.11 1.52
C THR A 97 6.80 -1.87 0.21
N GLU A 98 6.94 -3.20 0.22
CA GLU A 98 6.75 -4.03 -0.97
C GLU A 98 5.28 -4.26 -1.32
N THR A 99 4.45 -4.49 -0.30
CA THR A 99 2.99 -4.67 -0.42
C THR A 99 2.28 -3.77 0.59
N ILE A 100 2.13 -4.24 1.83
CA ILE A 100 1.50 -3.49 2.92
C ILE A 100 2.26 -3.68 4.22
N GLU A 101 2.16 -2.70 5.12
CA GLU A 101 2.66 -2.77 6.49
C GLU A 101 1.63 -2.23 7.48
N PHE A 102 1.57 -2.82 8.67
CA PHE A 102 0.70 -2.35 9.75
C PHE A 102 1.51 -1.56 10.78
N PHE A 103 0.95 -0.43 11.19
CA PHE A 103 1.43 0.41 12.26
C PHE A 103 0.34 0.46 13.33
N PHE A 104 0.69 0.09 14.56
CA PHE A 104 -0.25 0.02 15.68
C PHE A 104 0.07 1.11 16.67
N GLU A 105 -0.96 1.85 17.05
CA GLU A 105 -0.82 3.04 17.84
C GLU A 105 -1.91 3.11 18.88
N ASP A 106 -1.67 3.86 19.97
CA ASP A 106 -2.65 3.98 21.06
C ASP A 106 -3.99 4.58 20.60
N LYS A 107 -3.99 5.33 19.49
CA LYS A 107 -5.14 6.09 18.99
C LYS A 107 -5.63 5.64 17.62
N ALA A 108 -4.89 4.83 16.87
CA ALA A 108 -5.24 4.43 15.52
C ALA A 108 -4.50 3.16 15.08
N ILE A 109 -5.00 2.53 14.03
CA ILE A 109 -4.27 1.49 13.30
C ILE A 109 -4.08 1.99 11.89
N VAL A 110 -2.84 2.01 11.42
CA VAL A 110 -2.51 2.55 10.10
C VAL A 110 -1.94 1.47 9.21
N LEU A 111 -2.53 1.36 8.03
CA LEU A 111 -2.10 0.49 6.95
C LEU A 111 -1.29 1.31 5.96
N ASP A 112 0.04 1.19 6.03
CA ASP A 112 0.94 1.73 5.02
C ASP A 112 0.90 0.84 3.78
N THR A 113 0.84 1.44 2.61
CA THR A 113 0.76 0.70 1.34
C THR A 113 1.95 1.02 0.46
N SER A 114 2.36 0.05 -0.36
CA SER A 114 3.38 0.26 -1.36
C SER A 114 2.92 1.28 -2.39
N GLY A 115 3.83 2.17 -2.81
CA GLY A 115 3.53 3.17 -3.84
C GLY A 115 3.18 2.57 -5.21
N ARG A 116 3.48 1.29 -5.42
CA ARG A 116 3.14 0.56 -6.64
C ARG A 116 1.63 0.51 -6.91
N TYR A 117 0.78 0.59 -5.89
CA TYR A 117 -0.68 0.48 -6.10
C TYR A 117 -1.25 1.69 -6.85
N VAL A 118 -0.56 2.83 -6.82
CA VAL A 118 -0.96 4.05 -7.54
C VAL A 118 0.00 4.44 -8.65
N ASN A 119 0.95 3.57 -8.99
CA ASN A 119 1.89 3.83 -10.08
C ASN A 119 1.14 3.94 -11.42
N LEU A 120 1.78 4.54 -12.42
CA LEU A 120 1.17 4.74 -13.74
C LEU A 120 0.93 3.42 -14.48
N GLU A 121 1.80 2.43 -14.28
CA GLU A 121 1.65 1.09 -14.83
C GLU A 121 0.73 0.23 -13.98
N GLN A 122 -0.52 0.10 -14.42
CA GLN A 122 -1.55 -0.72 -13.78
C GLN A 122 -1.60 -2.10 -14.44
N THR A 123 -1.02 -3.10 -13.78
CA THR A 123 -0.99 -4.48 -14.27
C THR A 123 -2.04 -5.35 -13.55
N PRO A 124 -2.51 -6.47 -14.16
CA PRO A 124 -3.50 -7.34 -13.56
C PRO A 124 -3.12 -7.90 -12.18
N ASP A 125 -1.84 -8.16 -11.93
CA ASP A 125 -1.34 -8.64 -10.64
C ASP A 125 -1.51 -7.58 -9.53
N ILE A 126 -1.26 -6.30 -9.82
CA ILE A 126 -1.47 -5.20 -8.86
C ILE A 126 -2.96 -5.10 -8.51
N ASN A 127 -3.86 -5.29 -9.48
CA ASN A 127 -5.30 -5.30 -9.22
C ASN A 127 -5.73 -6.45 -8.31
N GLN A 128 -5.20 -7.65 -8.52
CA GLN A 128 -5.50 -8.80 -7.66
C GLN A 128 -5.00 -8.61 -6.23
N GLU A 129 -3.79 -8.05 -6.06
CA GLU A 129 -3.26 -7.68 -4.76
C GLU A 129 -4.16 -6.65 -4.05
N TRP A 130 -4.58 -5.60 -4.77
CA TRP A 130 -5.47 -4.57 -4.23
C TRP A 130 -6.84 -5.13 -3.81
N ASP A 131 -7.43 -5.98 -4.65
CA ASP A 131 -8.69 -6.64 -4.36
C ASP A 131 -8.57 -7.55 -3.13
N LEU A 132 -7.43 -8.22 -2.94
CA LEU A 132 -7.16 -9.00 -1.74
C LEU A 132 -7.12 -8.11 -0.50
N ILE A 133 -6.41 -6.98 -0.54
CA ILE A 133 -6.35 -6.01 0.56
C ILE A 133 -7.76 -5.50 0.91
N ALA A 134 -8.55 -5.10 -0.09
CA ALA A 134 -9.91 -4.62 0.09
C ALA A 134 -10.84 -5.68 0.73
N LYS A 135 -10.75 -6.93 0.29
CA LYS A 135 -11.49 -8.06 0.87
C LYS A 135 -11.07 -8.34 2.31
N LEU A 136 -9.77 -8.26 2.61
CA LEU A 136 -9.24 -8.49 3.95
C LEU A 136 -9.67 -7.39 4.94
N LEU A 137 -9.73 -6.13 4.50
CA LEU A 137 -10.32 -5.01 5.27
C LEU A 137 -11.76 -5.35 5.68
N MET A 138 -12.60 -5.70 4.70
CA MET A 138 -14.00 -6.03 4.97
C MET A 138 -14.19 -7.22 5.90
N LYS A 139 -13.41 -8.28 5.68
CA LYS A 139 -13.48 -9.49 6.49
C LYS A 139 -13.11 -9.22 7.95
N SER A 140 -12.17 -8.29 8.18
CA SER A 140 -11.64 -8.01 9.52
C SER A 140 -12.54 -7.06 10.30
N ARG A 141 -13.19 -6.10 9.63
CA ARG A 141 -14.01 -5.05 10.27
C ARG A 141 -15.22 -4.68 9.40
N GLN A 142 -16.29 -5.46 9.48
CA GLN A 142 -17.45 -5.32 8.58
C GLN A 142 -18.19 -3.97 8.69
N ARG A 143 -18.28 -3.38 9.90
CA ARG A 143 -19.05 -2.14 10.13
C ARG A 143 -18.29 -0.87 9.77
N GLU A 144 -16.99 -0.84 10.06
CA GLU A 144 -16.11 0.30 9.78
C GLU A 144 -14.71 -0.21 9.43
N PRO A 145 -14.49 -0.66 8.17
CA PRO A 145 -13.23 -1.19 7.69
C PRO A 145 -12.13 -0.14 7.64
N LEU A 146 -12.51 1.11 7.33
CA LEU A 146 -11.65 2.28 7.30
C LEU A 146 -12.42 3.48 7.85
N SER A 147 -11.77 4.23 8.73
CA SER A 147 -12.22 5.54 9.22
C SER A 147 -11.78 6.67 8.28
N GLY A 148 -10.81 6.40 7.38
CA GLY A 148 -10.39 7.32 6.33
C GLY A 148 -9.23 6.81 5.50
N VAL A 149 -8.97 7.47 4.38
CA VAL A 149 -7.76 7.28 3.57
C VAL A 149 -6.95 8.56 3.57
N VAL A 150 -5.65 8.45 3.81
CA VAL A 150 -4.69 9.55 3.69
C VAL A 150 -3.92 9.39 2.38
N VAL A 151 -4.12 10.31 1.45
CA VAL A 151 -3.38 10.38 0.19
C VAL A 151 -2.18 11.29 0.38
N THR A 152 -0.99 10.76 0.20
CA THR A 152 0.27 11.51 0.23
C THR A 152 0.72 11.83 -1.18
N ILE A 153 1.05 13.09 -1.42
CA ILE A 153 1.61 13.59 -2.69
C ILE A 153 2.79 14.47 -2.31
N SER A 154 3.98 14.22 -2.84
CA SER A 154 5.11 15.09 -2.56
C SER A 154 5.02 16.37 -3.37
N LEU A 155 5.70 17.42 -2.90
CA LEU A 155 5.86 18.65 -3.68
C LEU A 155 6.43 18.38 -5.07
N GLU A 156 7.41 17.47 -5.19
CA GLU A 156 7.99 17.05 -6.46
C GLU A 156 6.93 16.45 -7.40
N ASP A 157 6.02 15.63 -6.86
CA ASP A 157 4.91 15.07 -7.64
C ASP A 157 3.95 16.17 -8.14
N LEU A 158 3.72 17.22 -7.35
CA LEU A 158 2.90 18.36 -7.76
C LEU A 158 3.61 19.29 -8.75
N TRP A 159 4.93 19.38 -8.65
CA TRP A 159 5.79 20.20 -9.50
C TRP A 159 6.21 19.48 -10.79
N MET A 160 5.62 18.32 -11.11
CA MET A 160 5.86 17.64 -12.39
C MET A 160 5.66 18.58 -13.58
N THR A 161 6.67 18.70 -14.43
CA THR A 161 6.62 19.50 -15.66
C THR A 161 5.50 19.04 -16.60
N ASP A 162 5.17 17.75 -16.57
CA ASP A 162 4.10 17.16 -17.36
C ASP A 162 2.81 17.01 -16.54
N ARG A 163 1.84 17.88 -16.82
CA ARG A 163 0.50 17.87 -16.19
C ARG A 163 -0.31 16.61 -16.50
N SER A 164 -0.01 15.91 -17.60
CA SER A 164 -0.69 14.68 -17.95
C SER A 164 -0.34 13.55 -16.97
N LEU A 165 0.92 13.48 -16.51
CA LEU A 165 1.36 12.51 -15.51
C LEU A 165 0.68 12.74 -14.16
N LEU A 166 0.57 14.00 -13.72
CA LEU A 166 -0.16 14.34 -12.49
C LEU A 166 -1.65 13.96 -12.60
N THR A 167 -2.25 14.20 -13.77
CA THR A 167 -3.65 13.81 -14.02
C THR A 167 -3.82 12.29 -13.95
N GLN A 168 -2.94 11.52 -14.59
CA GLN A 168 -2.97 10.05 -14.55
C GLN A 168 -2.75 9.51 -13.13
N LEU A 169 -1.81 10.09 -12.38
CA LEU A 169 -1.61 9.74 -10.97
C LEU A 169 -2.88 9.97 -10.15
N SER A 170 -3.54 11.13 -10.32
CA SER A 170 -4.78 11.44 -9.62
C SER A 170 -5.92 10.47 -9.97
N GLN A 171 -5.99 10.04 -11.23
CA GLN A 171 -6.95 9.04 -11.70
C GLN A 171 -6.68 7.67 -11.09
N ASN A 172 -5.41 7.24 -11.03
CA ASN A 172 -5.04 5.96 -10.43
C ASN A 172 -5.32 5.93 -8.92
N ILE A 173 -5.00 7.01 -8.21
CA ILE A 173 -5.35 7.17 -6.78
C ILE A 173 -6.86 7.08 -6.60
N ARG A 174 -7.64 7.82 -7.40
CA ARG A 174 -9.11 7.81 -7.34
C ARG A 174 -9.67 6.41 -7.61
N GLN A 175 -9.19 5.71 -8.64
CA GLN A 175 -9.62 4.34 -8.96
C GLN A 175 -9.38 3.38 -7.78
N ARG A 176 -8.26 3.52 -7.07
CA ARG A 176 -7.96 2.71 -5.88
C ARG A 176 -8.92 2.99 -4.73
N ILE A 177 -9.21 4.26 -4.47
CA ILE A 177 -10.19 4.70 -3.47
C ILE A 177 -11.60 4.22 -3.83
N ASP A 178 -12.03 4.41 -5.08
CA ASP A 178 -13.34 3.98 -5.56
C ASP A 178 -13.49 2.46 -5.46
N SER A 179 -12.43 1.70 -5.78
CA SER A 179 -12.45 0.24 -5.63
C SER A 179 -12.56 -0.19 -4.16
N LEU A 180 -11.89 0.51 -3.24
CA LEU A 180 -12.05 0.28 -1.80
C LEU A 180 -13.49 0.56 -1.36
N MET A 181 -14.04 1.73 -1.70
CA MET A 181 -15.42 2.09 -1.32
C MET A 181 -16.44 1.11 -1.90
N ARG A 182 -16.27 0.69 -3.16
CA ARG A 182 -17.14 -0.30 -3.81
C ARG A 182 -17.06 -1.67 -3.16
N THR A 183 -15.85 -2.16 -2.86
CA THR A 183 -15.65 -3.48 -2.24
C THR A 183 -16.12 -3.49 -0.80
N THR A 184 -15.96 -2.36 -0.10
CA THR A 184 -16.36 -2.22 1.30
C THR A 184 -17.81 -1.83 1.51
N ASN A 185 -18.46 -1.33 0.45
CA ASN A 185 -19.78 -0.71 0.50
C ASN A 185 -19.87 0.43 1.52
N ILE A 186 -18.75 1.12 1.77
CA ILE A 186 -18.62 2.18 2.77
C ILE A 186 -17.98 3.40 2.15
N ARG A 187 -18.55 4.58 2.44
CA ARG A 187 -17.93 5.86 2.14
C ARG A 187 -17.15 6.32 3.35
N PHE A 188 -15.92 6.77 3.10
CA PHE A 188 -15.02 7.29 4.12
C PHE A 188 -14.41 8.60 3.62
N PRO A 189 -13.98 9.49 4.54
CA PRO A 189 -13.28 10.70 4.16
C PRO A 189 -11.90 10.39 3.55
N VAL A 190 -11.49 11.23 2.60
CA VAL A 190 -10.17 11.20 1.97
C VAL A 190 -9.44 12.48 2.35
N TYR A 191 -8.30 12.33 3.01
CA TYR A 191 -7.42 13.43 3.42
C TYR A 191 -6.24 13.51 2.46
N VAL A 192 -5.97 14.67 1.88
CA VAL A 192 -4.80 14.87 1.02
C VAL A 192 -3.71 15.57 1.82
N MET A 193 -2.51 15.00 1.78
CA MET A 193 -1.34 15.54 2.47
C MET A 193 -0.23 15.81 1.46
N VAL A 194 0.19 17.08 1.41
CA VAL A 194 1.36 17.49 0.62
C VAL A 194 2.60 17.32 1.48
N THR A 195 3.56 16.52 1.01
CA THR A 195 4.80 16.19 1.73
C THR A 195 6.02 16.82 1.04
N LYS A 196 7.18 16.72 1.70
CA LYS A 196 8.45 17.27 1.23
C LYS A 196 8.41 18.78 0.92
N LEU A 197 7.70 19.55 1.75
CA LEU A 197 7.61 21.00 1.58
C LEU A 197 8.95 21.70 1.84
N ASP A 198 9.87 21.03 2.54
CA ASP A 198 11.26 21.46 2.70
C ASP A 198 12.03 21.59 1.37
N LEU A 199 11.53 20.99 0.28
CA LEU A 199 12.07 21.15 -1.07
C LEU A 199 11.63 22.45 -1.75
N LEU A 200 10.71 23.23 -1.15
CA LEU A 200 10.49 24.62 -1.56
C LEU A 200 11.73 25.43 -1.16
N ALA A 201 12.64 25.61 -2.11
CA ALA A 201 13.55 26.75 -2.03
C ALA A 201 12.69 28.02 -2.03
N GLY A 202 12.89 28.88 -1.03
CA GLY A 202 12.29 30.22 -1.00
C GLY A 202 12.81 31.10 -2.13
#